data_AF-A0A1B8ZQU1-F1
#
_entry.id   AF-A0A1B8ZQU1-F1
#
_cell.length_a   1.000
_cell.length_b   1.000
_cell.length_c   1.000
_cell.angle_alpha   90.00
_cell.angle_beta   90.00
_cell.angle_gamma   90.00
#
_symmetry.space_group_name_H-M   'P 1'
#
loop_
_entity.id
_entity.type
_entity.pdbx_description
1 polymer ?
#
loop_
_entity_poly.entity_id
_entity_poly.type
_entity_poly.pdbx_seq_one_letter_code
_entity_poly.pdbx_strand_id
1 'polypeptide(L)'
;MVSLNVFSQDCNRLLQDGLYSFTKMTKTESFGKDLRTYYLSETFKSDMRSGKWGGSLSIPIEGIPFSIGANDSEEKFTELRTKLLSVSELKVETNYVQVLLQSIPNTNLYEAYIKCVDINDRKGVSGFVQGTNIETEDAVVFTIYYRPSSPTDPMPKVTEFNVVPEGNIISGGLKVGDHLSGFTTLITCKRPLEKDLILTIQTDRGGISSKASAQDNFTSNKELPLGTIISSFLNFEQFNTVTKNNEKSPGGIWTSNKSKWAPADGRPVPNSKFQTLTSQTQVPDLRGMFLRGLNIFDPFQPVPNITVHKGDPDNRIVGSFQPDAFQGHRHINSDNLAENIGKESPNTPKQRMNVTGASPQNSAGKFDAGFGTPRISSETRPKNISVFYYIKIN
;
A
#
# COMPACT_ATOMS: atom_id res chain seq x y z
N MET A 1 -41.29 -3.54 -33.94
CA MET A 1 -40.32 -2.63 -33.32
C MET A 1 -40.48 -2.68 -31.78
N VAL A 2 -40.43 -3.87 -31.16
CA VAL A 2 -40.84 -4.11 -29.75
C VAL A 2 -39.66 -4.54 -28.85
N SER A 3 -38.44 -4.75 -29.36
CA SER A 3 -37.42 -5.53 -28.62
C SER A 3 -36.28 -4.76 -27.95
N LEU A 4 -36.28 -3.42 -27.91
CA LEU A 4 -35.19 -2.66 -27.26
C LEU A 4 -35.49 -2.29 -25.79
N ASN A 5 -36.76 -2.07 -25.43
CA ASN A 5 -37.11 -1.57 -24.08
C ASN A 5 -37.09 -2.63 -22.98
N VAL A 6 -37.16 -3.93 -23.29
CA VAL A 6 -37.19 -4.97 -22.25
C VAL A 6 -35.80 -5.18 -21.63
N PHE A 7 -34.73 -4.99 -22.40
CA PHE A 7 -33.36 -5.22 -21.93
C PHE A 7 -32.82 -4.06 -21.08
N SER A 8 -33.22 -2.81 -21.34
CA SER A 8 -32.79 -1.66 -20.53
C SER A 8 -33.36 -1.69 -19.11
N GLN A 9 -34.53 -2.29 -18.91
CA GLN A 9 -35.17 -2.40 -17.59
C GLN A 9 -34.37 -3.27 -16.61
N ASP A 10 -33.56 -4.22 -17.08
CA ASP A 10 -32.84 -5.16 -16.21
C ASP A 10 -31.52 -4.58 -15.65
N CYS A 11 -30.93 -3.58 -16.32
CA CYS A 11 -29.77 -2.86 -15.77
C CYS A 11 -30.11 -2.03 -14.54
N ASN A 12 -31.37 -1.59 -14.41
CA ASN A 12 -31.84 -0.87 -13.24
C ASN A 12 -31.81 -1.71 -11.96
N ARG A 13 -31.73 -3.05 -12.06
CA ARG A 13 -31.54 -3.92 -10.88
C ARG A 13 -30.22 -3.67 -10.16
N LEU A 14 -29.18 -3.23 -10.87
CA LEU A 14 -27.94 -2.78 -10.24
C LEU A 14 -28.18 -1.56 -9.34
N LEU A 15 -29.15 -0.72 -9.69
CA LEU A 15 -29.47 0.51 -8.98
C LEU A 15 -30.65 0.36 -8.02
N GLN A 16 -31.23 -0.85 -7.86
CA GLN A 16 -32.41 -1.07 -7.01
C GLN A 16 -32.14 -0.75 -5.54
N ASP A 17 -30.91 -0.97 -5.09
CA ASP A 17 -30.46 -0.59 -3.75
C ASP A 17 -29.87 0.84 -3.70
N GLY A 18 -30.10 1.65 -4.74
CA GLY A 18 -29.57 3.00 -4.88
C GLY A 18 -28.14 3.05 -5.44
N LEU A 19 -27.76 4.22 -5.99
CA LEU A 19 -26.42 4.46 -6.54
C LEU A 19 -25.35 4.65 -5.45
N TYR A 20 -25.72 4.50 -4.18
CA TYR A 20 -24.99 4.94 -3.01
C TYR A 20 -24.72 3.73 -2.13
N SER A 21 -23.46 3.54 -1.73
CA SER A 21 -23.05 2.36 -0.94
C SER A 21 -23.62 2.45 0.49
N PHE A 22 -24.56 1.57 0.82
CA PHE A 22 -24.91 1.29 2.22
C PHE A 22 -23.85 0.39 2.83
N THR A 23 -22.66 0.93 3.11
CA THR A 23 -21.72 0.24 3.98
C THR A 23 -22.42 0.13 5.34
N LYS A 24 -22.78 -1.09 5.75
CA LYS A 24 -23.40 -1.38 7.05
C LYS A 24 -22.37 -1.08 8.13
N MET A 25 -22.22 0.19 8.49
CA MET A 25 -21.35 0.59 9.59
C MET A 25 -22.01 0.12 10.88
N THR A 26 -21.46 -0.94 11.46
CA THR A 26 -21.65 -1.20 12.88
C THR A 26 -21.15 0.05 13.61
N LYS A 27 -21.95 0.63 14.50
CA LYS A 27 -21.49 1.69 15.41
C LYS A 27 -20.28 1.14 16.17
N THR A 28 -19.09 1.40 15.68
CA THR A 28 -17.88 1.31 16.49
C THR A 28 -17.87 2.56 17.35
N GLU A 29 -17.39 2.44 18.59
CA GLU A 29 -17.12 3.60 19.46
C GLU A 29 -16.14 4.60 18.80
N SER A 30 -15.54 4.26 17.66
CA SER A 30 -14.65 5.12 16.89
C SER A 30 -15.34 5.97 15.83
N PHE A 31 -16.56 5.67 15.36
CA PHE A 31 -17.11 6.34 14.17
C PHE A 31 -17.29 7.86 14.37
N GLY A 32 -17.88 8.30 15.48
CA GLY A 32 -18.03 9.72 15.80
C GLY A 32 -16.69 10.42 15.94
N LYS A 33 -15.67 9.71 16.42
CA LYS A 33 -14.29 10.19 16.55
C LYS A 33 -13.58 10.27 15.19
N ASP A 34 -13.75 9.27 14.34
CA ASP A 34 -13.13 9.19 13.01
C ASP A 34 -13.74 10.25 12.07
N LEU A 35 -15.06 10.43 12.12
CA LEU A 35 -15.76 11.48 11.37
C LEU A 35 -15.33 12.88 11.84
N ARG A 36 -15.19 13.08 13.15
CA ARG A 36 -14.65 14.32 13.72
C ARG A 36 -13.23 14.58 13.22
N THR A 37 -12.36 13.57 13.27
CA THR A 37 -10.99 13.66 12.75
C THR A 37 -10.96 14.03 11.26
N TYR A 38 -11.84 13.43 10.46
CA TYR A 38 -11.95 13.76 9.04
C TYR A 38 -12.39 15.22 8.82
N TYR A 39 -13.45 15.69 9.50
CA TYR A 39 -13.89 17.09 9.37
C TYR A 39 -12.86 18.12 9.88
N LEU A 40 -11.96 17.72 10.78
CA LEU A 40 -10.83 18.54 11.25
C LEU A 40 -9.64 18.55 10.27
N SER A 41 -9.64 17.71 9.24
CA SER A 41 -8.53 17.55 8.30
C SER A 41 -8.57 18.55 7.14
N GLU A 42 -7.38 18.87 6.59
CA GLU A 42 -7.29 19.64 5.33
C GLU A 42 -7.90 18.88 4.14
N THR A 43 -7.94 17.54 4.20
CA THR A 43 -8.58 16.71 3.18
C THR A 43 -10.06 17.02 3.05
N PHE A 44 -10.80 17.13 4.17
CA PHE A 44 -12.21 17.50 4.14
C PHE A 44 -12.44 18.85 3.48
N LYS A 45 -11.62 19.85 3.82
CA LYS A 45 -11.68 21.18 3.22
C LYS A 45 -11.41 21.14 1.71
N SER A 46 -10.38 20.41 1.28
CA SER A 46 -10.10 20.20 -0.15
C SER A 46 -11.27 19.52 -0.87
N ASP A 47 -11.84 18.48 -0.25
CA ASP A 47 -12.96 17.72 -0.82
C ASP A 47 -14.21 18.60 -0.96
N MET A 48 -14.53 19.43 0.04
CA MET A 48 -15.60 20.43 -0.04
C MET A 48 -15.36 21.43 -1.18
N ARG A 49 -14.16 22.02 -1.29
CA ARG A 49 -13.83 22.99 -2.36
C ARG A 49 -13.89 22.36 -3.75
N SER A 50 -13.53 21.08 -3.87
CA SER A 50 -13.62 20.34 -5.14
C SER A 50 -15.05 19.90 -5.52
N GLY A 51 -16.05 20.19 -4.69
CA GLY A 51 -17.45 19.87 -4.97
C GLY A 51 -17.83 18.41 -4.75
N LYS A 52 -16.97 17.59 -4.15
CA LYS A 52 -17.24 16.15 -3.90
C LYS A 52 -18.48 15.88 -3.05
N TRP A 53 -18.94 16.87 -2.29
CA TRP A 53 -20.08 16.78 -1.38
C TRP A 53 -21.38 17.42 -1.93
N GLY A 54 -21.45 17.74 -3.22
CA GLY A 54 -22.72 18.22 -3.82
C GLY A 54 -23.09 19.66 -3.49
N GLY A 55 -22.10 20.53 -3.26
CA GLY A 55 -22.27 21.97 -3.11
C GLY A 55 -22.34 22.46 -1.66
N SER A 56 -23.02 21.74 -0.77
CA SER A 56 -23.03 22.04 0.67
C SER A 56 -23.28 20.80 1.55
N LEU A 57 -22.79 20.87 2.79
CA LEU A 57 -22.88 19.83 3.81
C LEU A 57 -23.28 20.47 5.16
N SER A 58 -24.24 19.88 5.88
CA SER A 58 -24.74 20.42 7.15
C SER A 58 -24.42 19.53 8.34
N ILE A 59 -23.28 19.76 9.00
CA ILE A 59 -22.77 18.91 10.07
C ILE A 59 -23.45 19.26 11.41
N PRO A 60 -24.12 18.33 12.10
CA PRO A 60 -24.66 18.59 13.43
C PRO A 60 -23.54 18.61 14.47
N ILE A 61 -23.38 19.74 15.18
CA ILE A 61 -22.45 19.89 16.30
C ILE A 61 -23.26 20.25 17.53
N GLU A 62 -23.24 19.39 18.55
CA GLU A 62 -24.08 19.52 19.76
C GLU A 62 -25.59 19.69 19.46
N GLY A 63 -26.07 19.11 18.36
CA GLY A 63 -27.47 19.22 17.93
C GLY A 63 -27.80 20.49 17.13
N ILE A 64 -26.84 21.40 16.94
CA ILE A 64 -27.00 22.59 16.10
C ILE A 64 -26.36 22.32 14.74
N PRO A 65 -27.11 22.40 13.62
CA PRO A 65 -26.54 22.18 12.29
C PRO A 65 -25.59 23.31 11.90
N PHE A 66 -24.40 22.94 11.44
CA PHE A 66 -23.40 23.83 10.87
C PHE A 66 -23.26 23.55 9.37
N SER A 67 -23.72 24.49 8.54
CA SER A 67 -23.66 24.33 7.09
C SER A 67 -22.36 24.89 6.51
N ILE A 68 -21.69 24.08 5.68
CA ILE A 68 -20.47 24.44 4.96
C ILE A 68 -20.58 24.05 3.48
N GLY A 69 -20.05 24.88 2.58
CA GLY A 69 -20.15 24.73 1.13
C GLY A 69 -18.82 24.91 0.41
N ALA A 70 -18.78 24.55 -0.87
CA ALA A 70 -17.56 24.63 -1.68
C ALA A 70 -16.99 26.05 -1.79
N ASN A 71 -17.88 27.04 -1.81
CA ASN A 71 -17.57 28.47 -1.97
C ASN A 71 -17.45 29.22 -0.64
N ASP A 72 -17.50 28.52 0.50
CA ASP A 72 -17.39 29.17 1.80
C ASP A 72 -15.96 29.66 2.09
N SER A 73 -15.88 30.69 2.94
CA SER A 73 -14.62 31.36 3.29
C SER A 73 -13.77 30.55 4.27
N GLU A 74 -12.48 30.87 4.34
CA GLU A 74 -11.54 30.22 5.27
C GLU A 74 -11.92 30.42 6.74
N GLU A 75 -12.52 31.56 7.06
CA GLU A 75 -13.02 31.87 8.39
C GLU A 75 -14.13 30.88 8.79
N LYS A 76 -15.00 30.49 7.85
CA LYS A 76 -16.09 29.54 8.11
C LYS A 76 -15.58 28.10 8.28
N PHE A 77 -14.54 27.70 7.56
CA PHE A 77 -13.83 26.42 7.81
C PHE A 77 -13.13 26.44 9.18
N THR A 78 -12.55 27.57 9.57
CA THR A 78 -11.91 27.74 10.89
C THR A 78 -12.94 27.71 12.02
N GLU A 79 -14.10 28.32 11.82
CA GLU A 79 -15.23 28.27 12.75
C GLU A 79 -15.73 26.82 12.95
N LEU A 80 -15.92 26.08 11.85
CA LEU A 80 -16.25 24.65 11.91
C LEU A 80 -15.21 23.88 12.71
N ARG A 81 -13.92 24.07 12.41
CA ARG A 81 -12.82 23.39 13.12
C ARG A 81 -12.82 23.70 14.61
N THR A 82 -13.04 24.96 14.98
CA THR A 82 -13.11 25.39 16.38
C THR A 82 -14.28 24.73 17.11
N LYS A 83 -15.46 24.70 16.50
CA LYS A 83 -16.66 24.03 17.05
C LYS A 83 -16.50 22.51 17.14
N LEU A 84 -15.77 21.89 16.22
CA LEU A 84 -15.45 20.46 16.29
C LEU A 84 -14.39 20.14 17.34
N LEU A 85 -13.44 21.04 17.59
CA LEU A 85 -12.44 20.88 18.64
C LEU A 85 -13.05 21.01 20.04
N SER A 86 -14.10 21.81 20.22
CA SER A 86 -14.79 21.96 21.52
C SER A 86 -15.62 20.74 21.93
N VAL A 87 -15.98 19.86 21.00
CA VAL A 87 -16.64 18.58 21.30
C VAL A 87 -15.63 17.45 21.40
N SER A 88 -15.81 16.54 22.36
CA SER A 88 -14.98 15.32 22.49
C SER A 88 -15.34 14.26 21.46
N GLU A 89 -16.61 14.18 21.08
CA GLU A 89 -17.15 13.21 20.12
C GLU A 89 -18.36 13.81 19.39
N LEU A 90 -18.48 13.52 18.08
CA LEU A 90 -19.69 13.86 17.33
C LEU A 90 -20.78 12.83 17.64
N LYS A 91 -21.83 13.29 18.34
CA LYS A 91 -23.07 12.52 18.50
C LYS A 91 -23.86 12.58 17.20
N VAL A 92 -23.59 11.65 16.29
CA VAL A 92 -24.33 11.56 15.03
C VAL A 92 -25.55 10.67 15.24
N GLU A 93 -26.75 11.23 15.08
CA GLU A 93 -27.98 10.44 15.08
C GLU A 93 -27.97 9.46 13.90
N THR A 94 -28.50 8.25 14.14
CA THR A 94 -28.50 7.16 13.17
C THR A 94 -29.11 7.56 11.82
N ASN A 95 -30.12 8.44 11.83
CA ASN A 95 -30.78 8.93 10.63
C ASN A 95 -29.88 9.87 9.81
N TYR A 96 -29.01 10.64 10.45
CA TYR A 96 -28.08 11.55 9.75
C TYR A 96 -26.94 10.77 9.08
N VAL A 97 -26.45 9.69 9.69
CA VAL A 97 -25.47 8.78 9.08
C VAL A 97 -26.02 8.15 7.79
N GLN A 98 -27.30 7.78 7.78
CA GLN A 98 -27.95 7.23 6.58
C GLN A 98 -28.00 8.26 5.44
N VAL A 99 -28.33 9.52 5.73
CA VAL A 99 -28.38 10.59 4.72
C VAL A 99 -26.99 10.94 4.17
N LEU A 100 -25.96 10.96 5.02
CA LEU A 100 -24.60 11.29 4.61
C LEU A 100 -23.93 10.19 3.78
N LEU A 101 -24.30 8.93 3.97
CA LEU A 101 -23.84 7.81 3.14
C LEU A 101 -24.60 7.71 1.82
N GLN A 102 -25.87 8.13 1.81
CA GLN A 102 -26.69 8.26 0.59
C GLN A 102 -26.22 9.36 -0.37
N SER A 103 -25.19 10.12 -0.04
CA SER A 103 -24.65 11.18 -0.92
C SER A 103 -23.31 10.85 -1.56
N ILE A 104 -22.66 9.73 -1.23
CA ILE A 104 -21.38 9.31 -1.83
C ILE A 104 -21.66 8.31 -2.95
N PRO A 105 -21.60 8.73 -4.24
CA PRO A 105 -21.91 7.84 -5.36
C PRO A 105 -20.90 6.68 -5.40
N ASN A 106 -21.41 5.45 -5.48
CA ASN A 106 -20.59 4.26 -5.65
C ASN A 106 -20.12 4.21 -7.11
N THR A 107 -18.90 4.67 -7.36
CA THR A 107 -18.30 4.74 -8.71
C THR A 107 -18.25 3.37 -9.37
N ASN A 108 -17.96 2.31 -8.61
CA ASN A 108 -17.92 0.94 -9.14
C ASN A 108 -19.31 0.47 -9.59
N LEU A 109 -20.35 0.84 -8.84
CA LEU A 109 -21.73 0.53 -9.21
C LEU A 109 -22.17 1.29 -10.46
N TYR A 110 -21.80 2.57 -10.58
CA TYR A 110 -22.04 3.36 -11.77
C TYR A 110 -21.33 2.80 -13.00
N GLU A 111 -20.04 2.46 -12.88
CA GLU A 111 -19.28 1.81 -13.96
C GLU A 111 -19.90 0.46 -14.38
N ALA A 112 -20.33 -0.35 -13.41
CA ALA A 112 -21.04 -1.59 -13.68
C ALA A 112 -22.36 -1.35 -14.42
N TYR A 113 -23.12 -0.31 -14.06
CA TYR A 113 -24.33 0.09 -14.77
C TYR A 113 -24.05 0.54 -16.20
N ILE A 114 -23.08 1.43 -16.42
CA ILE A 114 -22.73 1.90 -17.77
C ILE A 114 -22.30 0.73 -18.66
N LYS A 115 -21.50 -0.20 -18.12
CA LYS A 115 -21.10 -1.41 -18.84
C LYS A 115 -22.29 -2.34 -19.13
N CYS A 116 -23.26 -2.44 -18.21
CA CYS A 116 -24.51 -3.17 -18.45
C CYS A 116 -25.24 -2.63 -19.69
N VAL A 117 -25.39 -1.30 -19.75
CA VAL A 117 -26.05 -0.62 -20.87
C VAL A 117 -25.28 -0.88 -22.17
N ASP A 118 -23.95 -0.74 -22.18
CA ASP A 118 -23.12 -1.00 -23.36
C ASP A 118 -23.23 -2.46 -23.84
N ILE A 119 -23.22 -3.43 -22.92
CA ILE A 119 -23.38 -4.86 -23.26
C ILE A 119 -24.73 -5.12 -23.93
N ASN A 120 -25.80 -4.46 -23.45
CA ASN A 120 -27.14 -4.60 -24.02
C ASN A 120 -27.27 -3.97 -25.41
N ASP A 121 -26.51 -2.91 -25.71
CA ASP A 121 -26.56 -2.21 -26.99
C ASP A 121 -25.72 -2.88 -28.11
N ARG A 122 -24.72 -3.70 -27.76
CA ARG A 122 -23.90 -4.41 -28.76
C ARG A 122 -24.77 -5.31 -29.63
N LYS A 123 -24.66 -5.28 -30.96
CA LYS A 123 -25.40 -6.21 -31.84
C LYS A 123 -24.62 -7.52 -32.01
N GLY A 124 -25.33 -8.66 -32.07
CA GLY A 124 -24.74 -9.96 -32.44
C GLY A 124 -24.05 -10.75 -31.33
N VAL A 125 -24.16 -10.33 -30.06
CA VAL A 125 -23.70 -11.13 -28.92
C VAL A 125 -24.91 -11.87 -28.34
N SER A 126 -24.80 -13.18 -28.11
CA SER A 126 -25.79 -13.97 -27.37
C SER A 126 -25.10 -14.92 -26.38
N GLY A 127 -25.84 -15.44 -25.41
CA GLY A 127 -25.30 -16.26 -24.33
C GLY A 127 -24.87 -15.44 -23.10
N PHE A 128 -23.98 -16.01 -22.29
CA PHE A 128 -23.50 -15.36 -21.06
C PHE A 128 -22.44 -14.30 -21.34
N VAL A 129 -22.59 -13.13 -20.70
CA VAL A 129 -21.62 -12.05 -20.73
C VAL A 129 -21.25 -11.68 -19.29
N GLN A 130 -19.95 -11.63 -19.01
CA GLN A 130 -19.45 -11.22 -17.70
C GLN A 130 -19.56 -9.70 -17.53
N GLY A 131 -20.24 -9.28 -16.48
CA GLY A 131 -20.27 -7.88 -16.06
C GLY A 131 -19.00 -7.44 -15.35
N THR A 132 -19.02 -6.24 -14.77
CA THR A 132 -17.97 -5.81 -13.84
C THR A 132 -18.33 -6.33 -12.45
N ASN A 133 -17.41 -7.08 -11.84
CA ASN A 133 -17.58 -7.47 -10.44
C ASN A 133 -17.44 -6.23 -9.56
N ILE A 134 -18.36 -6.05 -8.61
CA ILE A 134 -18.29 -4.97 -7.63
C ILE A 134 -17.57 -5.54 -6.42
N GLU A 135 -16.28 -5.20 -6.28
CA GLU A 135 -15.45 -5.69 -5.19
C GLU A 135 -15.37 -4.64 -4.08
N THR A 136 -15.81 -5.01 -2.86
CA THR A 136 -15.59 -4.25 -1.63
C THR A 136 -14.49 -4.94 -0.80
N GLU A 137 -14.21 -4.42 0.40
CA GLU A 137 -13.26 -5.06 1.31
C GLU A 137 -13.74 -6.42 1.80
N ASP A 138 -15.04 -6.55 2.06
CA ASP A 138 -15.68 -7.67 2.75
C ASP A 138 -16.51 -8.56 1.81
N ALA A 139 -16.88 -8.05 0.63
CA ALA A 139 -17.76 -8.73 -0.30
C ALA A 139 -17.35 -8.52 -1.76
N VAL A 140 -17.86 -9.41 -2.60
CA VAL A 140 -17.80 -9.33 -4.05
C VAL A 140 -19.20 -9.57 -4.56
N VAL A 141 -19.72 -8.66 -5.38
CA VAL A 141 -20.95 -8.88 -6.15
C VAL A 141 -20.54 -9.25 -7.57
N PHE A 142 -20.78 -10.50 -7.92
CA PHE A 142 -20.64 -10.97 -9.28
C PHE A 142 -21.86 -10.55 -10.09
N THR A 143 -21.62 -9.91 -11.23
CA THR A 143 -22.67 -9.50 -12.15
C THR A 143 -22.55 -10.30 -13.44
N ILE A 144 -23.59 -11.08 -13.75
CA ILE A 144 -23.64 -11.96 -14.91
C ILE A 144 -24.87 -11.61 -15.71
N TYR A 145 -24.68 -11.44 -17.02
CA TYR A 145 -25.78 -11.19 -17.96
C TYR A 145 -26.00 -12.42 -18.82
N TYR A 146 -27.26 -12.79 -19.03
CA TYR A 146 -27.67 -13.74 -20.06
C TYR A 146 -28.37 -12.97 -21.18
N ARG A 147 -27.90 -13.16 -22.41
CA ARG A 147 -28.53 -12.57 -23.58
C ARG A 147 -29.18 -13.64 -24.45
N PRO A 148 -30.52 -13.60 -24.62
CA PRO A 148 -31.22 -14.59 -25.40
C PRO A 148 -30.85 -14.48 -26.88
N SER A 149 -30.77 -15.62 -27.56
CA SER A 149 -30.50 -15.65 -29.02
C SER A 149 -31.73 -15.25 -29.85
N SER A 150 -32.93 -15.34 -29.27
CA SER A 150 -34.18 -14.90 -29.89
C SER A 150 -35.18 -14.39 -28.83
N PRO A 151 -36.22 -13.62 -29.21
CA PRO A 151 -37.24 -13.14 -28.25
C PRO A 151 -38.03 -14.25 -27.55
N THR A 152 -38.01 -15.48 -28.08
CA THR A 152 -38.70 -16.65 -27.52
C THR A 152 -37.75 -17.64 -26.88
N ASP A 153 -36.47 -17.28 -26.72
CA ASP A 153 -35.46 -18.12 -26.09
C ASP A 153 -35.80 -18.26 -24.59
N PRO A 154 -36.03 -19.49 -24.08
CA PRO A 154 -36.36 -19.68 -22.68
C PRO A 154 -35.18 -19.31 -21.76
N MET A 155 -35.47 -18.99 -20.51
CA MET A 155 -34.43 -18.72 -19.51
C MET A 155 -33.54 -19.96 -19.30
N PRO A 156 -32.22 -19.79 -19.15
CA PRO A 156 -31.32 -20.92 -18.94
C PRO A 156 -31.64 -21.68 -17.66
N LYS A 157 -31.56 -23.00 -17.73
CA LYS A 157 -31.68 -23.90 -16.59
C LYS A 157 -30.31 -24.26 -16.05
N VAL A 158 -30.07 -24.02 -14.77
CA VAL A 158 -28.79 -24.26 -14.09
C VAL A 158 -28.49 -25.76 -14.04
N THR A 159 -27.34 -26.15 -14.58
CA THR A 159 -26.82 -27.52 -14.55
C THR A 159 -25.69 -27.67 -13.53
N GLU A 160 -24.93 -26.60 -13.27
CA GLU A 160 -23.89 -26.55 -12.25
C GLU A 160 -23.78 -25.14 -11.66
N PHE A 161 -23.54 -25.03 -10.37
CA PHE A 161 -23.29 -23.76 -9.68
C PHE A 161 -22.29 -23.98 -8.56
N ASN A 162 -21.17 -23.27 -8.60
CA ASN A 162 -20.12 -23.37 -7.58
C ASN A 162 -19.44 -22.03 -7.31
N VAL A 163 -19.06 -21.81 -6.05
CA VAL A 163 -18.23 -20.69 -5.61
C VAL A 163 -17.06 -21.25 -4.84
N VAL A 164 -15.84 -21.00 -5.32
CA VAL A 164 -14.59 -21.43 -4.68
C VAL A 164 -13.89 -20.22 -4.08
N PRO A 165 -13.49 -20.23 -2.80
CA PRO A 165 -13.73 -21.30 -1.83
C PRO A 165 -15.21 -21.40 -1.41
N GLU A 166 -15.65 -22.59 -1.03
CA GLU A 166 -17.03 -22.86 -0.61
C GLU A 166 -17.43 -22.07 0.64
N GLY A 167 -18.74 -21.91 0.86
CA GLY A 167 -19.29 -21.25 2.05
C GLY A 167 -19.21 -19.72 2.05
N ASN A 168 -18.79 -19.11 0.92
CA ASN A 168 -18.68 -17.66 0.81
C ASN A 168 -19.93 -16.97 0.25
N ILE A 169 -21.00 -17.68 -0.13
CA ILE A 169 -22.20 -17.02 -0.67
C ILE A 169 -22.98 -16.32 0.45
N ILE A 170 -23.29 -15.04 0.25
CA ILE A 170 -24.14 -14.22 1.13
C ILE A 170 -25.57 -14.20 0.57
N SER A 171 -25.73 -13.95 -0.74
CA SER A 171 -27.04 -13.90 -1.40
C SER A 171 -26.93 -14.21 -2.91
N GLY A 172 -28.07 -14.49 -3.54
CA GLY A 172 -28.15 -14.78 -4.98
C GLY A 172 -27.69 -16.18 -5.38
N GLY A 173 -27.48 -17.09 -4.43
CA GLY A 173 -27.13 -18.48 -4.72
C GLY A 173 -28.17 -19.18 -5.58
N LEU A 174 -27.72 -20.01 -6.53
CA LEU A 174 -28.56 -20.78 -7.44
C LEU A 174 -28.53 -22.26 -7.07
N LYS A 175 -29.61 -23.01 -7.37
CA LYS A 175 -29.63 -24.46 -7.24
C LYS A 175 -29.66 -25.12 -8.61
N VAL A 176 -29.05 -26.30 -8.70
CA VAL A 176 -29.14 -27.13 -9.90
C VAL A 176 -30.61 -27.45 -10.17
N GLY A 177 -31.04 -27.17 -11.41
CA GLY A 177 -32.43 -27.33 -11.85
C GLY A 177 -33.25 -26.03 -11.88
N ASP A 178 -32.79 -24.96 -11.23
CA ASP A 178 -33.46 -23.66 -11.26
C ASP A 178 -33.33 -23.01 -12.64
N HIS A 179 -34.33 -22.22 -13.03
CA HIS A 179 -34.20 -21.30 -14.15
C HIS A 179 -33.69 -19.95 -13.66
N LEU A 180 -32.91 -19.24 -14.46
CA LEU A 180 -32.51 -17.87 -14.13
C LEU A 180 -33.75 -16.97 -14.01
N SER A 181 -33.80 -16.18 -12.95
CA SER A 181 -34.94 -15.30 -12.64
C SER A 181 -35.07 -14.07 -13.56
N GLY A 182 -34.08 -13.83 -14.41
CA GLY A 182 -33.99 -12.67 -15.30
C GLY A 182 -32.73 -12.71 -16.17
N PHE A 183 -32.52 -11.67 -16.97
CA PHE A 183 -31.34 -11.54 -17.83
C PHE A 183 -30.13 -11.05 -17.05
N THR A 184 -30.34 -10.38 -15.90
CA THR A 184 -29.27 -10.03 -14.96
C THR A 184 -29.31 -10.94 -13.74
N THR A 185 -28.19 -11.59 -13.44
CA THR A 185 -27.96 -12.38 -12.22
C THR A 185 -26.89 -11.71 -11.36
N LEU A 186 -27.24 -11.47 -10.09
CA LEU A 186 -26.34 -10.90 -9.08
C LEU A 186 -26.08 -11.95 -8.01
N ILE A 187 -24.82 -12.25 -7.75
CA ILE A 187 -24.41 -13.18 -6.69
C ILE A 187 -23.42 -12.47 -5.78
N THR A 188 -23.81 -12.30 -4.52
CA THR A 188 -22.98 -11.65 -3.51
C THR A 188 -22.26 -12.70 -2.70
N CYS A 189 -20.93 -12.62 -2.67
CA CYS A 189 -20.06 -13.50 -1.90
C CYS A 189 -19.25 -12.69 -0.88
N LYS A 190 -18.98 -13.27 0.29
CA LYS A 190 -17.98 -12.80 1.24
C LYS A 190 -16.59 -12.95 0.63
N ARG A 191 -15.80 -11.89 0.68
CA ARG A 191 -14.45 -11.88 0.12
C ARG A 191 -13.46 -12.60 1.04
N PRO A 192 -12.82 -13.69 0.61
CA PRO A 192 -11.77 -14.37 1.37
C PRO A 192 -10.47 -13.55 1.42
N LEU A 193 -9.69 -13.75 2.48
CA LEU A 193 -8.43 -13.02 2.71
C LEU A 193 -7.32 -13.43 1.73
N GLU A 194 -7.11 -14.74 1.55
CA GLU A 194 -5.89 -15.28 0.96
C GLU A 194 -6.08 -15.93 -0.42
N LYS A 195 -7.30 -16.36 -0.75
CA LYS A 195 -7.59 -17.12 -1.98
C LYS A 195 -8.52 -16.32 -2.87
N ASP A 196 -8.30 -16.35 -4.17
CA ASP A 196 -9.23 -15.72 -5.10
C ASP A 196 -10.60 -16.41 -5.05
N LEU A 197 -11.63 -15.62 -5.32
CA LEU A 197 -13.01 -16.07 -5.44
C LEU A 197 -13.29 -16.43 -6.89
N ILE A 198 -13.75 -17.65 -7.15
CA ILE A 198 -14.13 -18.11 -8.48
C ILE A 198 -15.59 -18.55 -8.44
N LEU A 199 -16.44 -17.84 -9.16
CA LEU A 199 -17.83 -18.19 -9.39
C LEU A 199 -17.95 -18.92 -10.72
N THR A 200 -18.54 -20.11 -10.72
CA THR A 200 -18.85 -20.89 -11.93
C THR A 200 -20.35 -21.15 -12.01
N ILE A 201 -20.93 -20.87 -13.17
CA ILE A 201 -22.32 -21.22 -13.50
C ILE A 201 -22.29 -21.98 -14.82
N GLN A 202 -22.84 -23.20 -14.84
CA GLN A 202 -23.16 -23.92 -16.06
C GLN A 202 -24.68 -24.02 -16.18
N THR A 203 -25.17 -23.90 -17.40
CA THR A 203 -26.59 -24.04 -17.74
C THR A 203 -26.74 -24.86 -19.03
N ASP A 204 -27.98 -25.19 -19.38
CA ASP A 204 -28.32 -25.81 -20.67
C ASP A 204 -28.09 -24.89 -21.90
N ARG A 205 -27.73 -23.62 -21.68
CA ARG A 205 -27.41 -22.63 -22.72
C ARG A 205 -25.94 -22.15 -22.68
N GLY A 206 -25.07 -22.90 -22.00
CA GLY A 206 -23.65 -22.59 -21.83
C GLY A 206 -23.29 -22.22 -20.40
N GLY A 207 -22.05 -21.79 -20.20
CA GLY A 207 -21.55 -21.46 -18.87
C GLY A 207 -20.63 -20.26 -18.83
N ILE A 208 -20.39 -19.78 -17.62
CA ILE A 208 -19.54 -18.64 -17.32
C ILE A 208 -18.75 -18.91 -16.04
N SER A 209 -17.50 -18.47 -16.03
CA SER A 209 -16.65 -18.43 -14.85
C SER A 209 -16.17 -17.01 -14.65
N SER A 210 -16.41 -16.44 -13.47
CA SER A 210 -15.95 -15.11 -13.08
C SER A 210 -15.02 -15.20 -11.88
N LYS A 211 -13.90 -14.48 -11.95
CA LYS A 211 -12.89 -14.43 -10.89
C LYS A 211 -12.89 -13.06 -10.24
N ALA A 212 -12.81 -13.04 -8.90
CA ALA A 212 -12.57 -11.85 -8.11
C ALA A 212 -11.35 -12.08 -7.20
N SER A 213 -10.56 -11.04 -7.00
CA SER A 213 -9.30 -11.19 -6.26
C SER A 213 -9.54 -11.32 -4.76
N ALA A 214 -8.70 -12.08 -4.05
CA ALA A 214 -8.67 -12.10 -2.59
C ALA A 214 -8.50 -10.70 -1.97
N GLN A 215 -8.88 -10.51 -0.70
CA GLN A 215 -8.74 -9.20 -0.04
C GLN A 215 -7.26 -8.76 0.06
N ASP A 216 -6.35 -9.68 0.38
CA ASP A 216 -4.92 -9.36 0.47
C ASP A 216 -4.28 -9.12 -0.91
N ASN A 217 -4.95 -9.51 -2.01
CA ASN A 217 -4.50 -9.23 -3.38
C ASN A 217 -4.73 -7.77 -3.83
N PHE A 218 -5.55 -7.00 -3.10
CA PHE A 218 -5.96 -5.63 -3.44
C PHE A 218 -5.23 -4.52 -2.67
N THR A 219 -4.34 -4.86 -1.74
CA THR A 219 -3.50 -3.82 -1.16
C THR A 219 -2.47 -3.37 -2.19
N SER A 220 -2.44 -2.09 -2.49
CA SER A 220 -1.46 -1.34 -3.29
C SER A 220 0.01 -1.46 -2.80
N ASN A 221 0.30 -2.45 -1.95
CA ASN A 221 1.63 -2.93 -1.56
C ASN A 221 2.14 -4.06 -2.49
N LYS A 222 1.49 -4.29 -3.64
CA LYS A 222 1.93 -5.27 -4.65
C LYS A 222 3.36 -5.06 -5.17
N GLU A 223 4.03 -3.97 -4.83
CA GLU A 223 5.40 -3.71 -5.30
C GLU A 223 6.50 -3.96 -4.26
N LEU A 224 6.21 -3.93 -2.96
CA LEU A 224 7.28 -3.94 -1.95
C LEU A 224 7.17 -5.17 -1.03
N PRO A 225 8.13 -6.11 -1.11
CA PRO A 225 8.13 -7.30 -0.27
C PRO A 225 8.25 -6.94 1.21
N LEU A 226 7.83 -7.86 2.07
CA LEU A 226 7.98 -7.67 3.51
C LEU A 226 9.47 -7.57 3.89
N GLY A 227 9.82 -6.55 4.66
CA GLY A 227 11.21 -6.22 5.01
C GLY A 227 11.83 -5.12 4.15
N THR A 228 11.12 -4.58 3.15
CA THR A 228 11.58 -3.39 2.41
C THR A 228 11.82 -2.20 3.35
N ILE A 229 12.98 -1.56 3.16
CA ILE A 229 13.33 -0.29 3.78
C ILE A 229 13.03 0.83 2.78
N ILE A 230 12.27 1.83 3.20
CA ILE A 230 11.96 3.02 2.40
C ILE A 230 12.48 4.27 3.10
N SER A 231 12.93 5.24 2.31
CA SER A 231 13.25 6.59 2.79
C SER A 231 12.09 7.54 2.49
N SER A 232 11.70 8.36 3.46
CA SER A 232 10.65 9.36 3.28
C SER A 232 11.08 10.71 3.84
N PHE A 233 10.63 11.79 3.20
CA PHE A 233 10.74 13.14 3.74
C PHE A 233 9.58 13.49 4.69
N LEU A 234 8.51 12.67 4.69
CA LEU A 234 7.37 12.86 5.56
C LEU A 234 7.72 12.48 7.00
N ASN A 235 7.21 13.22 7.97
CA ASN A 235 7.24 12.79 9.36
C ASN A 235 6.31 11.57 9.57
N PHE A 236 6.39 10.91 10.73
CA PHE A 236 5.65 9.68 10.99
C PHE A 236 4.12 9.83 10.85
N GLU A 237 3.56 10.96 11.29
CA GLU A 237 2.11 11.22 11.22
C GLU A 237 1.64 11.46 9.78
N GLN A 238 2.37 12.29 9.03
CA GLN A 238 2.13 12.55 7.62
C GLN A 238 2.24 11.24 6.81
N PHE A 239 3.29 10.45 7.07
CA PHE A 239 3.49 9.17 6.43
C PHE A 239 2.34 8.20 6.73
N ASN A 240 1.92 8.09 7.99
CA ASN A 240 0.81 7.23 8.39
C ASN A 240 -0.50 7.61 7.69
N THR A 241 -0.76 8.91 7.58
CA THR A 241 -1.95 9.46 6.92
C THR A 241 -1.95 9.14 5.42
N VAL A 242 -0.87 9.48 4.71
CA VAL A 242 -0.78 9.33 3.25
C VAL A 242 -0.78 7.85 2.83
N THR A 243 -0.11 6.98 3.59
CA THR A 243 -0.03 5.54 3.27
C THR A 243 -1.17 4.71 3.86
N LYS A 244 -2.07 5.36 4.62
CA LYS A 244 -3.08 4.67 5.43
C LYS A 244 -2.46 3.53 6.24
N ASN A 245 -1.35 3.84 6.92
CA ASN A 245 -0.50 2.84 7.58
C ASN A 245 -1.25 2.06 8.65
N ASN A 246 -2.07 2.77 9.44
CA ASN A 246 -2.75 2.26 10.62
C ASN A 246 -4.24 1.99 10.40
N GLU A 247 -4.69 1.90 9.15
CA GLU A 247 -6.12 1.73 8.78
C GLU A 247 -6.76 0.52 9.45
N LYS A 248 -6.01 -0.58 9.60
CA LYS A 248 -6.48 -1.80 10.27
C LYS A 248 -6.26 -1.80 11.79
N SER A 249 -5.51 -0.82 12.32
CA SER A 249 -5.13 -0.74 13.73
C SER A 249 -6.24 -0.06 14.55
N PRO A 250 -6.59 -0.58 15.75
CA PRO A 250 -7.61 0.03 16.59
C PRO A 250 -7.29 1.48 16.91
N GLY A 251 -8.23 2.41 16.65
CA GLY A 251 -8.06 3.83 16.95
C GLY A 251 -7.03 4.56 16.09
N GLY A 252 -6.62 4.00 14.95
CA GLY A 252 -5.68 4.64 14.01
C GLY A 252 -4.25 4.79 14.54
N ILE A 253 -3.93 4.16 15.68
CA ILE A 253 -2.59 4.16 16.26
C ILE A 253 -1.73 3.05 15.66
N TRP A 254 -0.40 3.22 15.71
CA TRP A 254 0.50 2.20 15.20
C TRP A 254 0.48 0.95 16.08
N THR A 255 0.35 -0.24 15.46
CA THR A 255 0.48 -1.53 16.14
C THR A 255 1.25 -2.51 15.27
N SER A 256 2.14 -3.30 15.88
CA SER A 256 3.07 -4.18 15.16
C SER A 256 2.40 -5.24 14.27
N ASN A 257 1.22 -5.72 14.64
CA ASN A 257 0.52 -6.79 13.94
C ASN A 257 -0.52 -6.31 12.92
N LYS A 258 -0.85 -5.02 12.88
CA LYS A 258 -1.89 -4.47 11.98
C LYS A 258 -1.42 -3.29 11.13
N SER A 259 -0.39 -2.56 11.55
CA SER A 259 0.20 -1.49 10.73
C SER A 259 1.06 -2.06 9.60
N LYS A 260 1.03 -1.38 8.44
CA LYS A 260 1.75 -1.78 7.22
C LYS A 260 3.27 -1.51 7.31
N TRP A 261 3.66 -0.45 7.99
CA TRP A 261 5.00 0.11 8.07
C TRP A 261 5.38 0.39 9.52
N ALA A 262 6.66 0.20 9.85
CA ALA A 262 7.26 0.54 11.13
C ALA A 262 8.49 1.43 10.90
N PRO A 263 8.73 2.46 11.74
CA PRO A 263 10.00 3.19 11.75
C PRO A 263 11.16 2.24 12.05
N ALA A 264 12.26 2.38 11.32
CA ALA A 264 13.47 1.58 11.53
C ALA A 264 14.33 2.19 12.65
N ASP A 265 13.81 2.18 13.87
CA ASP A 265 14.39 2.80 15.07
C ASP A 265 14.65 1.81 16.21
N GLY A 266 14.68 0.51 15.90
CA GLY A 266 14.89 -0.55 16.89
C GLY A 266 13.65 -0.97 17.67
N ARG A 267 12.46 -0.41 17.37
CA ARG A 267 11.24 -0.75 18.15
C ARG A 267 10.84 -2.23 18.05
N PRO A 268 10.20 -2.79 19.09
CA PRO A 268 9.69 -4.15 19.05
C PRO A 268 8.51 -4.29 18.09
N VAL A 269 8.43 -5.42 17.38
CA VAL A 269 7.36 -5.78 16.45
C VAL A 269 6.77 -7.17 16.73
N PRO A 270 6.26 -7.42 17.95
CA PRO A 270 5.71 -8.72 18.31
C PRO A 270 4.48 -9.06 17.48
N ASN A 271 4.29 -10.34 17.19
CA ASN A 271 3.17 -10.91 16.43
C ASN A 271 3.01 -10.32 15.03
N SER A 272 4.06 -9.69 14.49
CA SER A 272 4.07 -9.16 13.14
C SER A 272 4.39 -10.26 12.12
N LYS A 273 3.96 -10.06 10.87
CA LYS A 273 4.40 -10.90 9.75
C LYS A 273 5.94 -10.83 9.59
N PHE A 274 6.56 -9.70 9.96
CA PHE A 274 8.01 -9.52 9.95
C PHE A 274 8.72 -10.42 10.95
N GLN A 275 8.26 -10.46 12.21
CA GLN A 275 8.82 -11.38 13.20
C GLN A 275 8.65 -12.83 12.77
N THR A 276 7.48 -13.18 12.25
CA THR A 276 7.20 -14.56 11.80
C THR A 276 8.14 -14.99 10.69
N LEU A 277 8.42 -14.11 9.72
CA LEU A 277 9.27 -14.42 8.57
C LEU A 277 10.77 -14.39 8.89
N THR A 278 11.22 -13.44 9.71
CA THR A 278 12.65 -13.18 9.96
C THR A 278 13.15 -13.74 11.29
N SER A 279 12.24 -14.21 12.15
CA SER A 279 12.51 -14.52 13.57
C SER A 279 13.03 -13.34 14.40
N GLN A 280 13.00 -12.10 13.88
CA GLN A 280 13.44 -10.91 14.60
C GLN A 280 12.27 -10.26 15.35
N THR A 281 12.45 -10.04 16.65
CA THR A 281 11.42 -9.41 17.51
C THR A 281 11.44 -7.88 17.45
N GLN A 282 12.46 -7.29 16.83
CA GLN A 282 12.66 -5.86 16.67
C GLN A 282 12.97 -5.57 15.20
N VAL A 283 12.56 -4.40 14.73
CA VAL A 283 13.05 -3.89 13.44
C VAL A 283 14.49 -3.38 13.59
N PRO A 284 15.28 -3.31 12.51
CA PRO A 284 16.60 -2.71 12.57
C PRO A 284 16.55 -1.24 13.04
N ASP A 285 17.57 -0.79 13.77
CA ASP A 285 17.80 0.63 14.05
C ASP A 285 18.75 1.22 13.00
N LEU A 286 18.20 2.05 12.12
CA LEU A 286 18.93 2.64 11.00
C LEU A 286 19.31 4.11 11.24
N ARG A 287 19.08 4.64 12.45
CA ARG A 287 19.40 6.03 12.76
C ARG A 287 20.91 6.26 12.69
N GLY A 288 21.35 7.10 11.75
CA GLY A 288 22.76 7.41 11.53
C GLY A 288 23.58 6.23 10.98
N MET A 289 22.93 5.28 10.30
CA MET A 289 23.56 4.11 9.68
C MET A 289 23.57 4.22 8.16
N PHE A 290 24.64 3.73 7.54
CA PHE A 290 24.68 3.51 6.10
C PHE A 290 24.16 2.10 5.78
N LEU A 291 23.60 1.92 4.59
CA LEU A 291 23.25 0.61 4.06
C LEU A 291 24.44 0.06 3.25
N ARG A 292 24.72 -1.24 3.39
CA ARG A 292 25.78 -1.91 2.62
C ARG A 292 25.28 -3.26 2.12
N GLY A 293 25.64 -3.59 0.88
CA GLY A 293 25.27 -4.85 0.24
C GLY A 293 26.05 -6.03 0.82
N LEU A 294 25.49 -7.23 0.69
CA LEU A 294 26.18 -8.48 1.02
C LEU A 294 27.12 -8.90 -0.13
N ASN A 295 28.08 -9.78 0.15
CA ASN A 295 28.92 -10.36 -0.91
C ASN A 295 28.20 -11.42 -1.75
N ILE A 296 27.20 -12.09 -1.16
CA ILE A 296 26.43 -13.17 -1.78
C ILE A 296 24.94 -12.88 -1.55
N PHE A 297 24.17 -12.88 -2.65
CA PHE A 297 22.74 -12.58 -2.64
C PHE A 297 21.89 -13.85 -2.79
N ASP A 298 22.24 -14.69 -3.76
CA ASP A 298 21.67 -16.01 -3.98
C ASP A 298 22.82 -17.04 -3.94
N PRO A 299 22.90 -17.88 -2.89
CA PRO A 299 23.98 -18.87 -2.77
C PRO A 299 23.84 -20.04 -3.76
N PHE A 300 22.69 -20.16 -4.44
CA PHE A 300 22.40 -21.25 -5.38
C PHE A 300 22.55 -20.85 -6.84
N GLN A 301 22.64 -19.56 -7.14
CA GLN A 301 22.88 -19.07 -8.49
C GLN A 301 24.35 -18.68 -8.69
N PRO A 302 24.99 -19.17 -9.76
CA PRO A 302 26.36 -18.76 -10.07
C PRO A 302 26.35 -17.29 -10.51
N VAL A 303 26.98 -16.44 -9.71
CA VAL A 303 27.28 -15.04 -10.06
C VAL A 303 28.78 -14.85 -10.20
N PRO A 304 29.25 -13.89 -11.03
CA PRO A 304 30.67 -13.59 -11.10
C PRO A 304 31.25 -13.25 -9.71
N ASN A 305 32.43 -13.80 -9.41
CA ASN A 305 33.11 -13.50 -8.15
C ASN A 305 33.36 -11.99 -8.01
N ILE A 306 33.02 -11.45 -6.85
CA ILE A 306 33.32 -10.06 -6.53
C ILE A 306 34.82 -9.89 -6.28
N THR A 307 35.40 -8.82 -6.80
CA THR A 307 36.82 -8.51 -6.54
C THR A 307 36.98 -7.93 -5.15
N VAL A 308 38.18 -8.07 -4.56
CA VAL A 308 38.52 -7.53 -3.23
C VAL A 308 38.25 -6.02 -3.12
N HIS A 309 38.32 -5.28 -4.22
CA HIS A 309 38.07 -3.83 -4.25
C HIS A 309 36.59 -3.44 -4.36
N LYS A 310 35.69 -4.38 -4.69
CA LYS A 310 34.24 -4.14 -4.82
C LYS A 310 33.43 -4.79 -3.70
N GLY A 311 33.97 -5.84 -3.09
CA GLY A 311 33.29 -6.60 -2.05
C GLY A 311 33.36 -5.93 -0.69
N ASP A 312 32.43 -6.34 0.17
CA ASP A 312 32.56 -6.14 1.60
C ASP A 312 33.79 -6.93 2.10
N PRO A 313 34.73 -6.29 2.81
CA PRO A 313 35.87 -7.00 3.38
C PRO A 313 35.46 -8.07 4.40
N ASP A 314 34.26 -7.97 4.97
CA ASP A 314 33.73 -8.89 5.98
C ASP A 314 32.66 -9.82 5.36
N ASN A 315 32.71 -11.13 5.68
CA ASN A 315 31.64 -12.07 5.32
C ASN A 315 30.50 -11.95 6.32
N ARG A 316 29.46 -11.19 5.96
CA ARG A 316 28.36 -10.80 6.85
C ARG A 316 27.04 -11.51 6.48
N ILE A 317 26.10 -11.51 7.43
CA ILE A 317 24.71 -11.92 7.23
C ILE A 317 23.80 -10.68 7.21
N VAL A 318 22.60 -10.77 6.64
CA VAL A 318 21.65 -9.64 6.62
C VAL A 318 21.35 -9.11 8.02
N GLY A 319 21.28 -7.78 8.17
CA GLY A 319 21.02 -7.10 9.45
C GLY A 319 22.23 -6.97 10.38
N SER A 320 23.38 -7.54 10.03
CA SER A 320 24.59 -7.40 10.86
C SER A 320 25.14 -5.97 10.86
N PHE A 321 25.48 -5.48 12.05
CA PHE A 321 26.12 -4.19 12.26
C PHE A 321 27.63 -4.26 11.95
N GLN A 322 28.14 -3.22 11.31
CA GLN A 322 29.57 -3.01 11.06
C GLN A 322 29.96 -1.63 11.59
N PRO A 323 30.92 -1.55 12.54
CA PRO A 323 31.37 -0.27 13.08
C PRO A 323 32.18 0.51 12.04
N ASP A 324 32.21 1.83 12.21
CA ASP A 324 33.15 2.69 11.47
C ASP A 324 34.60 2.33 11.78
N ALA A 325 35.44 2.50 10.77
CA ALA A 325 36.87 2.26 10.82
C ALA A 325 37.60 3.08 9.75
N PHE A 326 38.89 3.31 9.95
CA PHE A 326 39.80 3.93 8.99
C PHE A 326 40.73 2.88 8.39
N GLN A 327 40.97 2.97 7.10
CA GLN A 327 42.08 2.29 6.47
C GLN A 327 43.39 2.91 6.96
N GLY A 328 44.30 2.05 7.41
CA GLY A 328 45.65 2.49 7.74
C GLY A 328 46.31 3.13 6.51
N HIS A 329 46.72 4.40 6.65
CA HIS A 329 47.47 5.11 5.62
C HIS A 329 48.58 5.95 6.25
N ARG A 330 49.52 6.37 5.41
CA ARG A 330 50.75 7.08 5.80
C ARG A 330 50.68 8.51 5.31
N HIS A 331 50.88 9.45 6.22
CA HIS A 331 51.27 10.81 5.86
C HIS A 331 52.80 10.89 5.88
N ILE A 332 53.39 11.42 4.81
CA ILE A 332 54.82 11.70 4.79
C ILE A 332 54.99 13.10 5.40
N ASN A 333 55.75 13.22 6.48
CA ASN A 333 56.05 14.53 7.05
C ASN A 333 56.85 15.34 6.02
N SER A 334 56.31 16.49 5.61
CA SER A 334 56.96 17.41 4.68
C SER A 334 58.29 17.93 5.23
N ASP A 335 58.42 18.06 6.55
CA ASP A 335 59.63 18.59 7.19
C ASP A 335 60.79 17.59 7.16
N ASN A 336 60.50 16.31 6.89
CA ASN A 336 61.47 15.25 6.66
C ASN A 336 61.63 14.89 5.17
N LEU A 337 60.97 15.62 4.26
CA LEU A 337 61.31 15.59 2.85
C LEU A 337 62.51 16.52 2.66
N ALA A 338 63.70 15.95 2.47
CA ALA A 338 64.81 16.74 1.95
C ALA A 338 64.42 17.25 0.54
N GLU A 339 63.98 18.50 0.44
CA GLU A 339 63.98 19.21 -0.83
C GLU A 339 65.44 19.32 -1.28
N ASN A 340 65.80 18.55 -2.29
CA ASN A 340 67.02 18.84 -3.04
C ASN A 340 66.78 20.18 -3.73
N ILE A 341 67.22 21.28 -3.10
CA ILE A 341 67.39 22.58 -3.74
C ILE A 341 68.63 22.47 -4.63
N GLY A 342 68.53 21.63 -5.64
CA GLY A 342 69.55 21.30 -6.62
C GLY A 342 68.87 21.23 -7.97
N LYS A 343 68.97 22.34 -8.69
CA LYS A 343 68.44 22.65 -10.02
C LYS A 343 68.06 21.45 -10.91
N GLU A 344 66.82 21.56 -11.41
CA GLU A 344 66.32 21.14 -12.73
C GLU A 344 66.11 19.64 -13.00
N SER A 345 64.86 19.20 -12.74
CA SER A 345 64.06 18.56 -13.79
C SER A 345 62.55 18.65 -13.48
N PRO A 346 61.70 19.00 -14.46
CA PRO A 346 60.27 19.21 -14.24
C PRO A 346 59.51 17.86 -14.21
N ASN A 347 58.66 17.70 -13.19
CA ASN A 347 57.46 16.86 -13.20
C ASN A 347 57.58 15.38 -13.62
N THR A 348 58.37 14.57 -12.90
CA THR A 348 58.08 13.12 -12.84
C THR A 348 57.90 12.65 -11.38
N PRO A 349 56.77 12.03 -11.01
CA PRO A 349 56.51 11.54 -9.63
C PRO A 349 57.47 10.44 -9.12
N LYS A 350 58.46 10.03 -9.93
CA LYS A 350 59.28 8.83 -9.71
C LYS A 350 60.66 9.07 -9.10
N GLN A 351 61.10 10.32 -8.91
CA GLN A 351 62.38 10.61 -8.26
C GLN A 351 62.18 11.04 -6.81
N ARG A 352 61.87 10.07 -5.94
CA ARG A 352 61.90 10.26 -4.47
C ARG A 352 62.90 9.27 -3.90
N MET A 353 64.10 9.75 -3.57
CA MET A 353 65.11 8.92 -2.91
C MET A 353 64.90 8.94 -1.39
N ASN A 354 65.02 7.78 -0.74
CA ASN A 354 65.01 7.68 0.72
C ASN A 354 66.23 8.42 1.26
N VAL A 355 66.01 9.38 2.17
CA VAL A 355 67.09 10.00 2.94
C VAL A 355 67.55 8.98 3.99
N THR A 356 68.77 8.47 3.83
CA THR A 356 69.41 7.54 4.77
C THR A 356 69.73 8.29 6.06
N GLY A 357 69.10 7.95 7.20
CA GLY A 357 69.56 8.45 8.50
C GLY A 357 68.54 8.52 9.63
N ALA A 358 67.25 8.63 9.33
CA ALA A 358 66.20 8.52 10.35
C ALA A 358 65.25 7.39 9.93
N SER A 359 65.21 6.29 10.68
CA SER A 359 64.13 5.32 10.50
C SER A 359 62.83 6.08 10.78
N PRO A 360 61.96 6.30 9.78
CA PRO A 360 60.71 7.02 10.02
C PRO A 360 59.97 6.28 11.13
N GLN A 361 59.70 6.97 12.23
CA GLN A 361 58.88 6.39 13.30
C GLN A 361 57.53 6.06 12.66
N ASN A 362 57.20 4.77 12.63
CA ASN A 362 55.98 4.25 12.04
C ASN A 362 54.78 4.77 12.85
N SER A 363 54.17 5.85 12.40
CA SER A 363 52.89 6.34 12.91
C SER A 363 51.73 5.77 12.12
N ALA A 364 51.75 4.47 11.82
CA ALA A 364 50.66 3.77 11.13
C ALA A 364 49.35 3.95 11.93
N GLY A 365 48.64 5.05 11.69
CA GLY A 365 47.31 5.41 12.19
C GLY A 365 47.00 5.21 13.67
N LYS A 366 47.95 4.86 14.55
CA LYS A 366 47.66 4.35 15.91
C LYS A 366 47.74 5.39 17.02
N PHE A 367 48.11 6.63 16.69
CA PHE A 367 48.23 7.68 17.70
C PHE A 367 46.85 8.28 17.99
N ASP A 368 46.37 8.05 19.20
CA ASP A 368 45.21 8.74 19.76
C ASP A 368 45.59 10.22 19.98
N ALA A 369 44.96 11.12 19.23
CA ALA A 369 45.17 12.56 19.35
C ALA A 369 44.31 13.19 20.49
N GLY A 370 43.87 12.39 21.46
CA GLY A 370 42.97 12.80 22.54
C GLY A 370 41.48 12.63 22.21
N PHE A 371 41.15 11.91 21.13
CA PHE A 371 39.77 11.67 20.65
C PHE A 371 39.39 10.19 20.65
N GLY A 372 40.21 9.34 21.27
CA GLY A 372 40.03 7.90 21.33
C GLY A 372 40.93 7.16 20.34
N THR A 373 41.18 5.88 20.61
CA THR A 373 41.96 5.03 19.72
C THR A 373 41.21 4.86 18.39
N PRO A 374 41.81 5.21 17.25
CA PRO A 374 41.15 5.06 15.96
C PRO A 374 40.85 3.59 15.70
N ARG A 375 39.63 3.30 15.25
CA ARG A 375 39.25 1.98 14.76
C ARG A 375 39.91 1.79 13.41
N ILE A 376 40.84 0.83 13.30
CA ILE A 376 41.57 0.58 12.05
C ILE A 376 41.02 -0.70 11.40
N SER A 377 40.81 -0.65 10.08
CA SER A 377 40.40 -1.80 9.26
C SER A 377 41.19 -1.82 7.94
N SER A 378 40.96 -2.82 7.09
CA SER A 378 41.46 -2.85 5.72
C SER A 378 40.79 -1.80 4.81
N GLU A 379 39.73 -1.14 5.29
CA GLU A 379 38.91 -0.18 4.57
C GLU A 379 38.52 1.01 5.49
N THR A 380 38.47 2.23 4.94
CA THR A 380 37.83 3.38 5.61
C THR A 380 36.34 3.33 5.33
N ARG A 381 35.52 3.25 6.39
CA ARG A 381 34.06 3.09 6.29
C ARG A 381 33.32 3.77 7.44
N PRO A 382 32.08 4.22 7.21
CA PRO A 382 31.20 4.68 8.28
C PRO A 382 30.63 3.48 9.07
N LYS A 383 29.61 3.72 9.90
CA LYS A 383 28.80 2.64 10.50
C LYS A 383 27.79 2.14 9.49
N ASN A 384 27.67 0.83 9.33
CA ASN A 384 26.83 0.23 8.29
C ASN A 384 26.01 -0.93 8.83
N ILE A 385 24.90 -1.22 8.16
CA ILE A 385 24.15 -2.47 8.30
C ILE A 385 24.11 -3.20 6.96
N SER A 386 24.20 -4.52 6.98
CA SER A 386 24.10 -5.35 5.77
C SER A 386 22.64 -5.53 5.32
N VAL A 387 22.38 -5.30 4.04
CA VAL A 387 21.06 -5.49 3.41
C VAL A 387 21.20 -6.16 2.05
N PHE A 388 20.10 -6.70 1.54
CA PHE A 388 19.98 -7.07 0.14
C PHE A 388 19.49 -5.86 -0.67
N TYR A 389 20.19 -5.53 -1.74
CA TYR A 389 19.72 -4.66 -2.83
C TYR A 389 19.04 -5.46 -3.94
N TYR A 390 17.81 -5.09 -4.26
CA TYR A 390 17.09 -5.62 -5.42
C TYR A 390 16.82 -4.49 -6.40
N ILE A 391 16.88 -4.79 -7.69
CA ILE A 391 16.47 -3.89 -8.76
C ILE A 391 15.25 -4.52 -9.46
N LYS A 392 14.19 -3.73 -9.64
CA LYS A 392 13.02 -4.16 -10.43
C LYS A 392 13.44 -4.15 -11.90
N ILE A 393 13.41 -5.33 -12.53
CA ILE A 393 13.84 -5.51 -13.94
C ILE A 393 12.69 -5.78 -14.91
N ASN A 394 11.47 -6.00 -14.42
CA ASN A 394 10.25 -6.17 -15.22
C ASN A 394 9.05 -5.51 -14.53
#